data_AF-A0A1F3QV61-F1
#
_entry.id   AF-A0A1F3QV61-F1
#
_cell.length_a   1.000
_cell.length_b   1.000
_cell.length_c   1.000
_cell.angle_alpha   90.00
_cell.angle_beta   90.00
_cell.angle_gamma   90.00
#
_symmetry.space_group_name_H-M   'P 1'
#
loop_
_entity.id
_entity.type
_entity.pdbx_description
1 polymer ?
#
loop_
_entity_poly.entity_id
_entity_poly.type
_entity_poly.pdbx_seq_one_letter_code
_entity_poly.pdbx_strand_id
1 'polypeptide(L)'
;MKAPGEDLNSILTGIMQPKGRIHMTVGKPIENELLEIEKISNENEKIKYLVNLIDTQLHSNYKLWPVNYIASDIANESTEFSSHYTEQEKESFVNYIKQKISKLTGDESSLFNLFINMYSNPVKTKMLSPISN
;
A
#
# COMPACT_ATOMS: atom_id res chain seq x y z
N MET A 1 -25.29 -20.52 -3.02
CA MET A 1 -25.45 -20.92 -1.60
C MET A 1 -24.06 -20.99 -0.99
N LYS A 2 -23.84 -20.36 0.16
CA LYS A 2 -22.59 -20.50 0.93
C LYS A 2 -22.40 -21.95 1.35
N ALA A 3 -21.18 -22.46 1.33
CA ALA A 3 -20.90 -23.83 1.71
C ALA A 3 -21.05 -24.01 3.24
N PRO A 4 -21.53 -25.16 3.75
CA PRO A 4 -21.55 -25.44 5.18
C PRO A 4 -20.14 -25.30 5.79
N GLY A 5 -20.01 -24.49 6.85
CA GLY A 5 -18.72 -24.26 7.52
C GLY A 5 -17.81 -23.20 6.87
N GLU A 6 -18.26 -22.52 5.81
CA GLU A 6 -17.50 -21.44 5.15
C GLU A 6 -17.12 -20.32 6.12
N ASP A 7 -18.07 -19.84 6.93
CA ASP A 7 -17.81 -18.74 7.89
C ASP A 7 -16.78 -19.14 8.97
N LEU A 8 -16.82 -20.39 9.46
CA LEU A 8 -15.83 -20.90 10.42
C LEU A 8 -14.43 -20.97 9.79
N ASN A 9 -14.35 -21.46 8.56
CA ASN A 9 -13.10 -21.50 7.80
C ASN A 9 -12.54 -20.10 7.56
N SER A 10 -13.38 -19.10 7.26
CA SER A 10 -12.94 -17.71 7.11
C SER A 10 -12.37 -17.13 8.40
N ILE A 11 -12.99 -17.39 9.54
CA ILE A 11 -12.49 -16.94 10.86
C ILE A 11 -11.14 -17.59 11.18
N LEU A 12 -11.07 -18.91 11.09
CA LEU A 12 -9.84 -19.67 11.36
C LEU A 12 -8.71 -19.22 10.45
N THR A 13 -8.99 -19.05 9.16
CA THR A 13 -8.02 -18.55 8.18
C THR A 13 -7.53 -17.15 8.56
N GLY A 14 -8.44 -16.24 8.94
CA GLY A 14 -8.08 -14.87 9.34
C GLY A 14 -7.23 -14.80 10.61
N ILE A 15 -7.39 -15.74 11.53
CA ILE A 15 -6.59 -15.84 12.76
C ILE A 15 -5.22 -16.49 12.49
N MET A 16 -5.19 -17.57 11.72
CA MET A 16 -3.99 -18.38 11.51
C MET A 16 -3.02 -17.84 10.47
N GLN A 17 -3.48 -16.99 9.54
CA GLN A 17 -2.60 -16.45 8.52
C GLN A 17 -1.56 -15.49 9.11
N PRO A 18 -0.29 -15.61 8.70
CA PRO A 18 0.74 -14.67 9.12
C PRO A 18 0.38 -13.28 8.58
N LYS A 19 0.16 -12.34 9.50
CA LYS A 19 -0.24 -10.96 9.16
C LYS A 19 0.93 -10.12 8.62
N GLY A 20 2.15 -10.63 8.73
CA GLY A 20 3.36 -9.90 8.38
C GLY A 20 3.60 -8.72 9.34
N ARG A 21 4.20 -7.64 8.82
CA ARG A 21 4.46 -6.42 9.59
C ARG A 21 3.23 -5.52 9.56
N ILE A 22 2.64 -5.27 10.73
CA ILE A 22 1.53 -4.32 10.90
C ILE A 22 2.10 -3.00 11.39
N HIS A 23 1.71 -1.90 10.75
CA HIS A 23 1.98 -0.54 11.20
C HIS A 23 0.67 0.20 11.35
N MET A 24 0.42 0.75 12.53
CA MET A 24 -0.74 1.58 12.84
C MET A 24 -0.24 2.95 13.26
N THR A 25 -0.78 3.99 12.63
CA THR A 25 -0.44 5.39 12.92
C THR A 25 -1.74 6.20 12.99
N VAL A 26 -1.78 7.13 13.94
CA VAL A 26 -2.86 8.11 14.07
C VAL A 26 -2.32 9.44 13.57
N GLY A 27 -3.05 10.05 12.63
CA GLY A 27 -2.68 11.34 12.06
C GLY A 27 -2.81 12.50 13.06
N LYS A 28 -2.31 13.66 12.65
CA LYS A 28 -2.50 14.92 13.38
C LYS A 28 -3.96 15.38 13.25
N PRO A 29 -4.59 15.85 14.33
CA PRO A 29 -5.88 16.54 14.24
C PRO A 29 -5.83 17.73 13.28
N ILE A 30 -6.87 17.90 12.46
CA ILE A 30 -6.97 18.92 11.40
C ILE A 30 -7.84 20.13 11.80
N GLU A 31 -7.94 20.42 13.10
CA GLU A 31 -8.88 21.41 13.63
C GLU A 31 -8.70 22.81 13.03
N ASN A 32 -7.45 23.26 12.88
CA ASN A 32 -7.15 24.57 12.32
C ASN A 32 -7.45 24.61 10.82
N GLU A 33 -7.12 23.53 10.11
CA GLU A 33 -7.35 23.39 8.68
C GLU A 33 -8.86 23.36 8.35
N LEU A 34 -9.69 22.82 9.25
CA LEU A 34 -11.15 22.86 9.13
C LEU A 34 -11.71 24.29 9.20
N LEU A 35 -11.16 25.14 10.07
CA LEU A 35 -11.55 26.56 10.14
C LEU A 35 -11.26 27.31 8.83
N GLU A 36 -10.19 26.94 8.12
CA GLU A 36 -9.88 27.51 6.80
C GLU A 36 -10.81 26.97 5.71
N ILE A 37 -11.15 25.67 5.75
CA ILE A 37 -12.12 25.06 4.83
C ILE A 37 -13.49 25.74 4.95
N GLU A 38 -13.93 26.08 6.16
CA GLU A 38 -15.24 26.72 6.37
C GLU A 38 -15.41 28.04 5.61
N LYS A 39 -14.31 28.79 5.42
CA LYS A 39 -14.28 30.08 4.72
C LYS A 39 -14.45 29.96 3.20
N ILE A 40 -14.27 28.77 2.62
CA ILE A 40 -14.43 28.54 1.18
C ILE A 40 -15.91 28.58 0.83
N SER A 41 -16.34 29.41 -0.13
CA SER A 41 -17.77 29.52 -0.45
C SER A 41 -18.33 28.33 -1.25
N ASN A 42 -17.50 27.68 -2.06
CA ASN A 42 -17.91 26.59 -2.94
C ASN A 42 -17.78 25.23 -2.22
N GLU A 43 -18.88 24.47 -2.16
CA GLU A 43 -18.92 23.17 -1.46
C GLU A 43 -18.00 22.11 -2.09
N ASN A 44 -17.89 22.07 -3.42
CA ASN A 44 -17.00 21.11 -4.08
C ASN A 44 -15.53 21.40 -3.77
N GLU A 45 -15.15 22.69 -3.70
CA GLU A 45 -13.81 23.09 -3.30
C GLU A 45 -13.52 22.77 -1.82
N LYS A 46 -14.52 22.89 -0.92
CA LYS A 46 -14.39 22.42 0.48
C LYS A 46 -14.03 20.93 0.55
N ILE A 47 -14.82 20.11 -0.15
CA ILE A 47 -14.63 18.65 -0.15
C ILE A 47 -13.25 18.31 -0.72
N LYS A 48 -12.85 18.95 -1.82
CA LYS A 48 -11.55 18.74 -2.45
C LYS A 48 -10.39 19.07 -1.51
N TYR A 49 -10.48 20.19 -0.78
CA TYR A 49 -9.44 20.58 0.18
C TYR A 49 -9.36 19.61 1.36
N LEU A 50 -10.51 19.20 1.91
CA LEU A 50 -10.58 18.21 2.98
C LEU A 50 -9.97 16.87 2.57
N VAL A 51 -10.33 16.36 1.38
CA VAL A 51 -9.77 15.12 0.83
C VAL A 51 -8.25 15.24 0.68
N ASN A 52 -7.75 16.37 0.16
CA ASN A 52 -6.32 16.58 0.00
C ASN A 52 -5.56 16.58 1.34
N LEU A 53 -6.13 17.15 2.41
CA LEU A 53 -5.54 17.08 3.75
C LEU A 53 -5.44 15.65 4.26
N ILE A 54 -6.50 14.86 4.07
CA ILE A 54 -6.55 13.45 4.48
C ILE A 54 -5.51 12.65 3.67
N ASP A 55 -5.47 12.82 2.36
CA ASP A 55 -4.53 12.13 1.47
C ASP A 55 -3.08 12.47 1.82
N THR A 56 -2.79 13.73 2.12
CA THR A 56 -1.45 14.18 2.56
C THR A 56 -1.02 13.44 3.83
N GLN A 57 -1.91 13.33 4.81
CA GLN A 57 -1.63 12.58 6.04
C GLN A 57 -1.51 11.08 5.79
N LEU A 58 -2.33 10.51 4.91
CA LEU A 58 -2.28 9.09 4.57
C LEU A 58 -0.94 8.73 3.92
N HIS A 59 -0.51 9.51 2.91
CA HIS A 59 0.73 9.27 2.18
C HIS A 59 1.98 9.45 3.05
N SER A 60 2.03 10.50 3.86
CA SER A 60 3.16 10.78 4.76
C SER A 60 3.32 9.68 5.82
N ASN A 61 2.21 9.27 6.43
CA ASN A 61 2.19 8.27 7.50
C ASN A 61 2.30 6.83 6.98
N TYR A 62 2.22 6.59 5.66
CA TYR A 62 2.40 5.25 5.11
C TYR A 62 3.83 4.75 5.36
N LYS A 63 3.96 3.62 6.05
CA LYS A 63 5.25 2.97 6.31
C LYS A 63 5.64 2.08 5.13
N LEU A 64 6.71 2.46 4.45
CA LEU A 64 7.36 1.59 3.47
C LEU A 64 8.17 0.51 4.17
N TRP A 65 8.07 -0.70 3.63
CA TRP A 65 8.82 -1.89 4.02
C TRP A 65 9.74 -2.33 2.88
N PRO A 66 10.74 -3.18 3.14
CA PRO A 66 11.64 -3.72 2.12
C PRO A 66 10.92 -4.23 0.86
N VAL A 67 9.79 -4.92 1.02
CA VAL A 67 8.99 -5.43 -0.10
C VAL A 67 8.47 -4.36 -1.06
N ASN A 68 8.22 -3.13 -0.57
CA ASN A 68 7.80 -2.02 -1.41
C ASN A 68 8.95 -1.55 -2.31
N TYR A 69 10.14 -1.43 -1.74
CA TYR A 69 11.36 -1.05 -2.43
C TYR A 69 11.80 -2.10 -3.44
N ILE A 70 11.79 -3.38 -3.04
CA ILE A 70 12.06 -4.52 -3.93
C ILE A 70 11.11 -4.47 -5.13
N ALA A 71 9.81 -4.29 -4.89
CA ALA A 71 8.83 -4.20 -5.97
C ALA A 71 9.07 -2.99 -6.87
N SER A 72 9.49 -1.84 -6.32
CA SER A 72 9.84 -0.65 -7.10
C SER A 72 11.04 -0.89 -8.01
N ASP A 73 12.10 -1.50 -7.49
CA ASP A 73 13.30 -1.84 -8.27
C ASP A 73 12.97 -2.87 -9.37
N ILE A 74 12.15 -3.89 -9.07
CA ILE A 74 11.69 -4.87 -10.07
C ILE A 74 10.84 -4.19 -11.16
N ALA A 75 9.91 -3.31 -10.78
CA ALA A 75 8.99 -2.65 -11.72
C ALA A 75 9.70 -1.72 -12.72
N ASN A 76 10.84 -1.16 -12.33
CA ASN A 76 11.59 -0.18 -13.12
C ASN A 76 12.92 -0.74 -13.65
N GLU A 77 13.18 -2.04 -13.48
CA GLU A 77 14.43 -2.70 -13.84
C GLU A 77 15.67 -1.97 -13.26
N SER A 78 15.56 -1.49 -12.02
CA SER A 78 16.56 -0.65 -11.35
C SER A 78 17.11 -1.29 -10.06
N THR A 79 18.08 -0.61 -9.45
CA THR A 79 18.67 -0.97 -8.14
C THR A 79 18.72 0.25 -7.21
N GLU A 80 17.88 1.25 -7.48
CA GLU A 80 17.85 2.54 -6.80
C GLU A 80 17.62 2.37 -5.28
N PHE A 81 16.80 1.39 -4.90
CA PHE A 81 16.44 1.14 -3.51
C PHE A 81 17.14 -0.08 -2.90
N SER A 82 18.21 -0.58 -3.52
CA SER A 82 18.99 -1.73 -3.04
C SER A 82 19.54 -1.59 -1.62
N SER A 83 19.70 -0.36 -1.12
CA SER A 83 20.10 -0.11 0.28
C SER A 83 19.00 -0.35 1.32
N HIS A 84 17.73 -0.50 0.89
CA HIS A 84 16.57 -0.68 1.76
C HIS A 84 16.18 -2.14 2.01
N TYR A 85 16.88 -3.09 1.39
CA TYR A 85 16.58 -4.51 1.51
C TYR A 85 17.83 -5.36 1.30
N THR A 86 17.76 -6.62 1.71
CA THR A 86 18.78 -7.64 1.42
C THR A 86 18.38 -8.53 0.24
N GLU A 87 19.35 -9.16 -0.42
CA GLU A 87 19.06 -10.14 -1.47
C GLU A 87 18.18 -11.30 -0.98
N GLN A 88 18.36 -11.72 0.28
CA GLN A 88 17.52 -12.75 0.89
C GLN A 88 16.05 -12.30 1.04
N GLU A 89 15.81 -11.03 1.41
CA GLU A 89 14.46 -10.47 1.46
C GLU A 89 13.83 -10.38 0.07
N LYS A 90 14.62 -10.01 -0.94
CA LYS A 90 14.20 -9.98 -2.34
C LYS A 90 13.78 -11.35 -2.84
N GLU A 91 14.62 -12.37 -2.64
CA GLU A 91 14.31 -13.75 -3.02
C GLU A 91 13.04 -14.25 -2.31
N SER A 92 12.94 -14.01 -1.00
CA SER A 92 11.78 -14.39 -0.20
C SER A 92 10.48 -13.74 -0.72
N PHE A 93 10.53 -12.46 -1.08
CA PHE A 93 9.39 -11.73 -1.63
C PHE A 93 8.98 -12.28 -3.00
N VAL A 94 9.92 -12.50 -3.91
CA VAL A 94 9.64 -13.07 -5.25
C VAL A 94 9.02 -14.46 -5.11
N ASN A 95 9.55 -15.31 -4.24
CA ASN A 95 9.01 -16.63 -3.99
C ASN A 95 7.60 -16.58 -3.39
N TYR A 96 7.35 -15.63 -2.47
CA TYR A 96 6.01 -15.38 -1.93
C TYR A 96 5.00 -15.02 -3.02
N ILE A 97 5.35 -14.11 -3.95
CA ILE A 97 4.47 -13.74 -5.07
C ILE A 97 4.21 -14.94 -6.00
N LYS A 98 5.25 -15.70 -6.35
CA LYS A 98 5.10 -16.92 -7.17
C LYS A 98 4.15 -17.94 -6.53
N GLN A 99 4.25 -18.17 -5.23
CA GLN A 99 3.32 -19.06 -4.49
C GLN A 99 1.88 -18.55 -4.44
N LYS A 100 1.66 -17.22 -4.53
CA LYS A 100 0.32 -16.64 -4.64
C LYS A 100 -0.23 -16.84 -6.04
N ILE A 101 0.57 -16.57 -7.07
CA ILE A 101 0.19 -16.73 -8.47
C ILE A 101 -0.13 -18.19 -8.80
N SER A 102 0.61 -19.15 -8.25
CA SER A 102 0.37 -20.59 -8.50
C SER A 102 -1.00 -21.09 -8.04
N LYS A 103 -1.74 -20.28 -7.26
CA LYS A 103 -3.10 -20.58 -6.78
C LYS A 103 -4.18 -19.84 -7.58
N LEU A 104 -3.79 -19.06 -8.58
CA LEU A 104 -4.67 -18.26 -9.42
C LEU A 104 -4.67 -18.80 -10.85
N THR A 105 -5.73 -18.54 -11.59
CA THR A 105 -5.82 -18.85 -13.02
C THR A 105 -5.54 -17.59 -13.82
N GLY A 106 -4.61 -17.66 -14.78
CA GLY A 106 -4.28 -16.54 -15.66
C GLY A 106 -2.85 -16.62 -16.20
N ASP A 107 -2.47 -15.62 -17.00
CA ASP A 107 -1.09 -15.46 -17.44
C ASP A 107 -0.18 -15.07 -16.27
N GLU A 108 0.83 -15.90 -15.99
CA GLU A 108 1.71 -15.73 -14.83
C GLU A 108 2.46 -14.39 -14.87
N SER A 109 2.90 -13.96 -16.05
CA SER A 109 3.65 -12.71 -16.21
C SER A 109 2.79 -11.50 -15.91
N SER A 110 1.56 -11.49 -16.41
CA SER A 110 0.57 -10.44 -16.14
C SER A 110 0.21 -10.37 -14.65
N LEU A 111 0.00 -11.52 -14.01
CA LEU A 111 -0.27 -11.59 -12.57
C LEU A 111 0.92 -11.12 -11.74
N PHE A 112 2.15 -11.50 -12.12
CA PHE A 112 3.37 -11.04 -11.47
C PHE A 112 3.49 -9.52 -11.55
N ASN A 113 3.34 -8.94 -12.74
CA ASN A 113 3.38 -7.50 -12.93
C ASN A 113 2.29 -6.77 -12.13
N LEU A 114 1.09 -7.34 -12.01
CA LEU A 114 0.02 -6.79 -11.18
C LEU A 114 0.43 -6.73 -9.69
N PHE A 115 0.96 -7.83 -9.15
CA PHE A 115 1.46 -7.86 -7.77
C PHE A 115 2.60 -6.85 -7.57
N ILE A 116 3.59 -6.84 -8.46
CA ILE A 116 4.72 -5.91 -8.38
C ILE A 116 4.24 -4.45 -8.41
N ASN A 117 3.30 -4.10 -9.28
CA ASN A 117 2.72 -2.76 -9.31
C ASN A 117 1.99 -2.40 -8.01
N MET A 118 1.22 -3.33 -7.44
CA MET A 118 0.54 -3.10 -6.17
C MET A 118 1.51 -2.78 -5.02
N TYR A 119 2.66 -3.47 -4.95
CA TYR A 119 3.66 -3.22 -3.91
C TYR A 119 4.59 -2.04 -4.19
N SER A 120 4.82 -1.67 -5.46
CA SER A 120 5.68 -0.53 -5.83
C SER A 120 4.98 0.82 -5.74
N ASN A 121 3.65 0.87 -5.94
CA ASN A 121 2.88 2.10 -5.92
C ASN A 121 3.08 2.96 -4.66
N PRO A 122 3.12 2.40 -3.43
CA PRO A 122 3.42 3.20 -2.25
C PRO A 122 4.75 3.95 -2.30
N VAL A 123 5.79 3.39 -2.93
CA VAL A 123 7.07 4.09 -3.14
C VAL A 123 6.85 5.26 -4.09
N LYS A 124 6.18 5.04 -5.23
CA LYS A 124 5.85 6.09 -6.20
C LYS A 124 5.09 7.23 -5.53
N THR A 125 4.05 6.93 -4.76
CA THR A 125 3.26 7.92 -4.03
C THR A 125 4.12 8.73 -3.06
N LYS A 126 5.04 8.08 -2.34
CA LYS A 126 5.93 8.76 -1.39
C LYS A 126 6.99 9.62 -2.07
N MET A 127 7.47 9.19 -3.25
CA MET A 127 8.41 9.96 -4.07
C MET A 127 7.75 11.11 -4.85
N LEU A 128 6.49 10.95 -5.26
CA LEU A 128 5.65 11.97 -5.91
C LEU A 128 5.03 12.97 -4.92
N SER A 129 5.21 12.74 -3.62
CA SER A 129 4.87 13.69 -2.56
C SER A 129 6.07 14.51 -2.07
N PRO A 130 6.98 15.06 -2.92
CA PRO A 130 7.93 16.04 -2.43
C PRO A 130 7.12 17.32 -2.18
N ILE A 131 6.80 17.53 -0.91
CA ILE A 131 6.63 18.83 -0.25
C ILE A 131 5.95 19.87 -1.16
N SER A 132 4.62 19.98 -1.06
CA SER A 132 3.99 21.28 -1.26
C SER A 132 4.51 22.19 -0.13
N ASN A 133 5.57 22.95 -0.43
CA ASN A 133 6.02 24.07 0.39
C ASN A 133 4.95 25.15 0.41
#